data_AF-A0A086JFV2-F1
#
_entry.id   AF-A0A086JFV2-F1
#
_cell.length_a   1.000
_cell.length_b   1.000
_cell.length_c   1.000
_cell.angle_alpha   90.00
_cell.angle_beta   90.00
_cell.angle_gamma   90.00
#
_symmetry.space_group_name_H-M   'P 1'
#
loop_
_entity.id
_entity.type
_entity.pdbx_description
1 polymer ?
#
loop_
_entity_poly.entity_id
_entity_poly.type
_entity_poly.pdbx_seq_one_letter_code
_entity_poly.pdbx_strand_id
1 'polypeptide(L)'
;MGYELGYSLEHPDSLCIWEAQFGDFANGAQIIIDQFIASGEVKWNKQTGIVVMLPHGYDGQGPEHSSGRIERILQLCDDREDVIHHENWELEKSSIIQQHNLQVIMPSTPANTFHALRRQVHREFRKPLIIFSPKRMLKMRAAMCTLNQLNEGTRFRR
;
A
#
# COMPACT_ATOMS: atom_id res chain seq x y z
N MET A 1 14.41 1.98 4.86
CA MET A 1 13.67 1.92 3.57
C MET A 1 14.53 1.44 2.42
N GLY A 2 15.64 2.11 2.05
CA GLY A 2 16.47 1.66 0.91
C GLY A 2 17.00 0.22 1.02
N TYR A 3 17.39 -0.20 2.23
CA TYR A 3 17.77 -1.59 2.50
C TYR A 3 16.62 -2.58 2.25
N GLU A 4 15.45 -2.33 2.84
CA GLU A 4 14.23 -3.14 2.65
C GLU A 4 13.83 -3.25 1.18
N LEU A 5 13.93 -2.16 0.43
CA LEU A 5 13.72 -2.17 -1.01
C LEU A 5 14.67 -3.15 -1.70
N GLY A 6 15.98 -3.07 -1.42
CA GLY A 6 16.97 -4.00 -1.95
C GLY A 6 16.63 -5.46 -1.62
N TYR A 7 16.23 -5.73 -0.38
CA TYR A 7 15.80 -7.07 0.05
C TYR A 7 14.59 -7.56 -0.76
N SER A 8 13.57 -6.70 -0.94
CA SER A 8 12.35 -7.03 -1.69
C SER A 8 12.57 -7.28 -3.19
N LEU A 9 13.64 -6.71 -3.75
CA LEU A 9 14.03 -6.93 -5.15
C LEU A 9 14.69 -8.28 -5.36
N GLU A 10 15.43 -8.76 -4.35
CA GLU A 10 16.15 -10.04 -4.42
C GLU A 10 15.27 -11.23 -4.01
N HIS A 11 14.37 -11.03 -3.03
CA HIS A 11 13.52 -12.09 -2.48
C HIS A 11 12.04 -11.82 -2.77
N PRO A 12 11.55 -12.13 -4.00
CA PRO A 12 10.16 -11.88 -4.36
C PRO A 12 9.18 -12.71 -3.52
N ASP A 13 9.56 -13.87 -2.99
CA ASP A 13 8.67 -14.70 -2.17
C ASP A 13 8.50 -14.21 -0.73
N SER A 14 9.26 -13.18 -0.32
CA SER A 14 9.20 -12.59 1.01
C SER A 14 8.22 -11.43 1.07
N LEU A 15 7.40 -11.38 2.13
CA LEU A 15 6.62 -10.19 2.46
C LEU A 15 7.53 -9.17 3.18
N CYS A 16 8.10 -8.24 2.42
CA CYS A 16 8.94 -7.17 2.96
C CYS A 16 8.08 -5.96 3.35
N ILE A 17 8.10 -5.59 4.63
CA ILE A 17 7.33 -4.46 5.18
C ILE A 17 8.28 -3.46 5.81
N TRP A 18 8.20 -2.20 5.36
CA TRP A 18 8.80 -1.06 6.05
C TRP A 18 7.68 -0.23 6.67
N GLU A 19 7.75 0.00 7.98
CA GLU A 19 6.78 0.81 8.71
C GLU A 19 7.45 2.10 9.23
N ALA A 20 6.84 3.24 8.93
CA ALA A 20 7.22 4.50 9.54
C ALA A 20 6.67 4.58 10.97
N GLN A 21 7.39 5.23 11.89
CA GLN A 21 6.87 5.47 13.24
C GLN A 21 5.57 6.31 13.22
N PHE A 22 5.57 7.36 12.40
CA PHE A 22 4.39 8.09 11.95
C PHE A 22 4.54 8.31 10.45
N GLY A 23 3.43 8.31 9.70
CA GLY A 23 3.47 8.47 8.24
C GLY A 23 4.17 9.76 7.81
N ASP A 24 4.10 10.79 8.65
CA ASP A 24 4.72 12.11 8.47
C ASP A 24 6.25 12.01 8.20
N PHE A 25 6.92 11.02 8.81
CA PHE A 25 8.38 10.83 8.72
C PHE A 25 8.86 10.09 7.46
N ALA A 26 7.95 9.67 6.58
CA ALA A 26 8.32 9.02 5.32
C ALA A 26 9.11 9.94 4.38
N ASN A 27 8.97 11.26 4.54
CA ASN A 27 9.73 12.26 3.79
C ASN A 27 11.26 12.14 3.96
N GLY A 28 11.75 11.58 5.08
CA GLY A 28 13.18 11.30 5.26
C GLY A 28 13.74 10.29 4.26
N ALA A 29 12.87 9.50 3.63
CA ALA A 29 13.20 8.53 2.60
C ALA A 29 12.64 8.92 1.21
N GLN A 30 12.34 10.20 0.97
CA GLN A 30 11.71 10.67 -0.27
C GLN A 30 12.47 10.25 -1.54
N ILE A 31 13.81 10.27 -1.52
CA ILE A 31 14.64 9.82 -2.64
C ILE A 31 14.35 8.36 -3.01
N ILE A 32 14.14 7.49 -2.00
CA ILE A 32 13.82 6.08 -2.20
C ILE A 32 12.41 5.93 -2.80
N ILE A 33 11.45 6.72 -2.29
CA ILE A 33 10.07 6.72 -2.79
C ILE A 33 10.03 7.13 -4.26
N ASP A 34 10.63 8.27 -4.60
CA ASP A 34 10.53 8.86 -5.94
C ASP A 34 11.34 8.08 -6.98
N GLN A 35 12.60 7.77 -6.66
CA GLN A 35 13.54 7.26 -7.65
C GLN A 35 13.52 5.76 -7.83
N PHE A 36 12.90 5.03 -6.90
CA PHE A 36 12.88 3.57 -6.91
C PHE A 36 11.49 3.00 -6.72
N ILE A 37 10.76 3.35 -5.66
CA ILE A 37 9.46 2.72 -5.38
C ILE A 37 8.43 3.11 -6.45
N ALA A 38 8.31 4.41 -6.78
CA ALA A 38 7.33 4.91 -7.75
C ALA A 38 7.74 4.70 -9.21
N SER A 39 9.04 4.63 -9.51
CA SER A 39 9.54 4.68 -10.89
C SER A 39 10.44 3.51 -11.29
N GLY A 40 10.80 2.62 -10.36
CA GLY A 40 11.79 1.57 -10.60
C GLY A 40 11.38 0.52 -11.63
N GLU A 41 10.10 0.15 -11.66
CA GLU A 41 9.58 -0.78 -12.66
C GLU A 41 9.61 -0.15 -14.06
N VAL A 42 9.17 1.10 -14.22
CA VAL A 42 9.18 1.80 -15.50
C VAL A 42 10.61 2.05 -16.00
N LYS A 43 11.52 2.46 -15.10
CA LYS A 43 12.91 2.81 -15.47
C LYS A 43 13.79 1.60 -15.77
N TRP A 44 13.61 0.51 -15.02
CA TRP A 44 14.57 -0.61 -15.03
C TRP A 44 13.92 -1.99 -15.12
N ASN A 45 12.61 -2.07 -15.33
CA ASN A 45 11.84 -3.31 -15.32
C ASN A 45 12.07 -4.14 -14.03
N LYS A 46 12.22 -3.45 -12.90
CA LYS A 46 12.44 -4.05 -11.58
C LYS A 46 11.14 -4.01 -10.77
N GLN A 47 10.50 -5.17 -10.65
CA GLN A 47 9.32 -5.34 -9.81
C GLN A 47 9.73 -5.50 -8.34
N THR A 48 8.98 -4.88 -7.44
CA THR A 48 9.17 -4.99 -5.98
C THR A 48 7.81 -5.15 -5.30
N GLY A 49 7.75 -6.04 -4.30
CA GLY A 49 6.56 -6.28 -3.48
C GLY A 49 6.59 -5.55 -2.15
N ILE A 50 7.44 -4.52 -2.01
CA ILE A 50 7.60 -3.81 -0.74
C ILE A 50 6.27 -3.20 -0.28
N VAL A 51 5.95 -3.40 1.00
CA VAL A 51 4.84 -2.75 1.68
C VAL A 51 5.37 -1.59 2.50
N VAL A 52 4.83 -0.40 2.30
CA VAL A 52 5.14 0.81 3.05
C VAL A 52 3.95 1.14 3.93
N MET A 53 4.08 0.97 5.24
CA MET A 53 3.04 1.30 6.22
C MET A 53 3.28 2.69 6.80
N LEU A 54 2.29 3.57 6.60
CA LEU A 54 2.32 4.98 6.97
C LEU A 54 1.20 5.28 7.97
N PRO A 55 1.48 5.27 9.29
CA PRO A 55 0.46 5.60 10.29
C PRO A 55 -0.14 6.99 10.04
N HIS A 56 -1.44 7.04 9.77
CA HIS A 56 -2.17 8.22 9.32
C HIS A 56 -3.43 8.44 10.17
N GLY A 57 -3.80 9.70 10.39
CA GLY A 57 -5.05 10.07 11.08
C GLY A 57 -4.98 11.44 11.76
N TYR A 58 -6.04 12.24 11.62
CA TYR A 58 -6.14 13.56 12.25
C TYR A 58 -6.70 13.45 13.68
N ASP A 59 -5.87 12.97 14.60
CA ASP A 59 -6.23 12.71 16.00
C ASP A 59 -5.84 13.85 16.97
N GLY A 60 -5.51 15.04 16.44
CA GLY A 60 -5.17 16.22 17.26
C GLY A 60 -3.75 16.22 17.85
N GLN A 61 -2.83 15.40 17.33
CA GLN A 61 -1.46 15.26 17.83
C GLN A 61 -0.44 16.22 17.18
N GLY A 62 -0.94 17.22 16.45
CA GLY A 62 -0.12 18.22 15.78
C GLY A 62 0.35 17.84 14.37
N PRO A 63 1.12 18.72 13.71
CA PRO A 63 1.41 18.66 12.28
C PRO A 63 2.34 17.50 11.85
N GLU A 64 3.17 16.98 12.76
CA GLU A 64 4.15 15.91 12.50
C GLU A 64 3.68 14.52 12.98
N HIS A 65 2.41 14.40 13.36
CA HIS A 65 1.81 13.16 13.85
C HIS A 65 0.40 12.96 13.29
N SER A 66 0.11 13.47 12.09
CA SER A 66 -1.24 13.49 11.53
C SER A 66 -1.31 12.89 10.13
N SER A 67 -0.37 13.24 9.25
CA SER A 67 -0.50 12.97 7.82
C SER A 67 0.71 12.25 7.23
N GLY A 68 0.46 11.04 6.72
CA GLY A 68 1.33 10.37 5.76
C GLY A 68 1.41 11.01 4.36
N ARG A 69 0.82 12.20 4.14
CA ARG A 69 0.87 12.96 2.88
C ARG A 69 0.36 12.15 1.68
N ILE A 70 -0.86 11.65 1.81
CA ILE A 70 -1.55 10.79 0.82
C ILE A 70 -1.55 11.42 -0.57
N GLU A 71 -1.83 12.72 -0.62
CA GLU A 71 -1.85 13.53 -1.83
C GLU A 71 -0.55 13.42 -2.63
N ARG A 72 0.61 13.34 -1.96
CA ARG A 72 1.90 13.19 -2.63
C ARG A 72 2.05 11.82 -3.25
N ILE A 73 1.63 10.77 -2.52
CA ILE A 73 1.71 9.40 -3.03
C ILE A 73 0.75 9.22 -4.21
N LEU A 74 -0.46 9.77 -4.13
CA LEU A 74 -1.42 9.75 -5.25
C LEU A 74 -0.89 10.53 -6.46
N GLN A 75 -0.21 11.65 -6.26
CA GLN A 75 0.44 12.40 -7.35
C GLN A 75 1.57 11.60 -8.03
N LEU A 76 2.20 10.66 -7.33
CA LEU A 76 3.22 9.78 -7.89
C LEU A 76 2.62 8.58 -8.65
N CYS A 77 1.32 8.31 -8.51
CA CYS A 77 0.66 7.28 -9.29
C CYS A 77 0.55 7.69 -10.77
N ASP A 78 0.72 6.73 -11.67
CA ASP A 78 0.58 6.92 -13.12
C ASP A 78 -0.85 6.72 -13.64
N ASP A 79 -1.85 6.88 -12.75
CA ASP A 79 -3.26 6.80 -13.12
C ASP A 79 -3.68 8.05 -13.90
N ARG A 80 -4.43 7.84 -14.98
CA ARG A 80 -4.77 8.88 -15.94
C ARG A 80 -6.15 9.45 -15.62
N GLU A 81 -6.19 10.73 -15.25
CA GLU A 81 -7.44 11.43 -14.95
C GLU A 81 -8.41 11.53 -16.13
N ASP A 82 -7.90 11.44 -17.37
CA ASP A 82 -8.67 11.55 -18.60
C ASP A 82 -9.24 10.21 -19.09
N VAL A 83 -8.90 9.09 -18.41
CA VAL A 83 -9.36 7.75 -18.77
C VAL A 83 -10.28 7.19 -17.68
N ILE A 84 -11.55 7.02 -18.01
CA ILE A 84 -12.47 6.26 -17.15
C ILE A 84 -12.21 4.78 -17.41
N HIS A 85 -11.42 4.16 -16.54
CA HIS A 85 -11.25 2.71 -16.50
C HIS A 85 -12.56 2.05 -16.05
N HIS A 86 -13.50 1.78 -16.97
CA HIS A 86 -14.75 1.07 -16.66
C HIS A 86 -14.50 -0.30 -16.00
N GLU A 87 -13.36 -0.91 -16.34
CA GLU A 87 -12.85 -2.14 -15.72
C GLU A 87 -12.45 -1.98 -14.24
N ASN A 88 -12.26 -0.77 -13.71
CA ASN A 88 -12.08 -0.53 -12.27
C ASN A 88 -13.32 -0.95 -11.46
N TRP A 89 -14.50 -0.90 -12.09
CA TRP A 89 -15.77 -1.32 -11.49
C TRP A 89 -16.07 -2.81 -11.69
N GLU A 90 -15.38 -3.47 -12.63
CA GLU A 90 -15.49 -4.90 -12.89
C GLU A 90 -14.39 -5.66 -12.12
N LEU A 91 -14.71 -6.05 -10.88
CA LEU A 91 -13.80 -6.72 -9.95
C LEU A 91 -13.04 -7.93 -10.53
N GLU A 92 -13.59 -8.58 -11.56
CA GLU A 92 -13.02 -9.76 -12.22
C GLU A 92 -11.93 -9.42 -13.26
N LYS A 93 -11.91 -8.21 -13.82
CA LYS A 93 -10.93 -7.77 -14.83
C LYS A 93 -9.73 -7.06 -14.21
N SER A 94 -9.08 -7.74 -13.26
CA SER A 94 -8.08 -7.13 -12.35
C SER A 94 -6.69 -6.82 -12.93
N SER A 95 -6.55 -6.67 -14.25
CA SER A 95 -5.27 -6.33 -14.92
C SER A 95 -4.75 -4.93 -14.55
N ILE A 96 -5.64 -4.01 -14.16
CA ILE A 96 -5.30 -2.63 -13.81
C ILE A 96 -4.22 -2.55 -12.72
N ILE A 97 -4.26 -3.46 -11.75
CA ILE A 97 -3.29 -3.47 -10.65
C ILE A 97 -1.88 -3.80 -11.15
N GLN A 98 -1.76 -4.49 -12.28
CA GLN A 98 -0.47 -4.76 -12.93
C GLN A 98 -0.02 -3.59 -13.81
N GLN A 99 -0.96 -2.77 -14.29
CA GLN A 99 -0.68 -1.67 -15.21
C GLN A 99 -0.08 -0.47 -14.48
N HIS A 100 -0.56 -0.16 -13.28
CA HIS A 100 -0.08 1.01 -12.53
C HIS A 100 1.14 0.74 -11.68
N ASN A 101 1.92 1.79 -11.43
CA ASN A 101 3.17 1.72 -10.68
C ASN A 101 2.98 1.45 -9.17
N LEU A 102 1.93 2.00 -8.55
CA LEU A 102 1.70 1.93 -7.10
C LEU A 102 0.29 1.41 -6.77
N GLN A 103 0.19 0.64 -5.69
CA GLN A 103 -1.09 0.37 -5.03
C GLN A 103 -1.18 1.21 -3.77
N VAL A 104 -2.20 2.05 -3.67
CA VAL A 104 -2.41 2.94 -2.52
C VAL A 104 -3.72 2.56 -1.83
N ILE A 105 -3.67 2.25 -0.54
CA ILE A 105 -4.86 1.86 0.23
C ILE A 105 -4.92 2.55 1.60
N MET A 106 -6.15 2.78 2.07
CA MET A 106 -6.44 3.19 3.46
C MET A 106 -7.47 2.21 4.05
N PRO A 107 -7.03 1.06 4.59
CA PRO A 107 -7.94 0.05 5.11
C PRO A 107 -8.59 0.53 6.42
N SER A 108 -9.91 0.33 6.53
CA SER A 108 -10.70 0.64 7.73
C SER A 108 -10.99 -0.57 8.62
N THR A 109 -10.66 -1.79 8.16
CA THR A 109 -10.86 -3.03 8.91
C THR A 109 -9.60 -3.91 8.91
N PRO A 110 -9.34 -4.67 9.98
CA PRO A 110 -8.24 -5.62 10.05
C PRO A 110 -8.34 -6.69 8.97
N ALA A 111 -9.55 -7.12 8.60
CA ALA A 111 -9.77 -8.06 7.50
C ALA A 111 -9.24 -7.52 6.16
N ASN A 112 -9.46 -6.24 5.84
CA ASN A 112 -8.88 -5.64 4.64
C ASN A 112 -7.36 -5.57 4.69
N THR A 113 -6.77 -5.26 5.85
CA THR A 113 -5.30 -5.26 6.02
C THR A 113 -4.74 -6.68 5.84
N PHE A 114 -5.34 -7.69 6.47
CA PHE A 114 -4.99 -9.10 6.32
C PHE A 114 -4.99 -9.53 4.85
N HIS A 115 -6.08 -9.25 4.12
CA HIS A 115 -6.19 -9.61 2.72
C HIS A 115 -5.23 -8.82 1.82
N ALA A 116 -4.97 -7.55 2.13
CA ALA A 116 -4.01 -6.73 1.38
C ALA A 116 -2.58 -7.29 1.49
N LEU A 117 -2.16 -7.66 2.71
CA LEU A 117 -0.84 -8.24 2.97
C LEU A 117 -0.67 -9.62 2.32
N ARG A 118 -1.65 -10.51 2.48
CA ARG A 118 -1.64 -11.84 1.84
C ARG A 118 -1.51 -11.76 0.33
N ARG A 119 -2.22 -10.81 -0.27
CA ARG A 119 -2.23 -10.63 -1.72
C ARG A 119 -0.88 -10.17 -2.29
N GLN A 120 0.00 -9.56 -1.49
CA GLN A 120 1.35 -9.20 -1.94
C GLN A 120 2.23 -10.42 -2.23
N VAL A 121 1.99 -11.53 -1.54
CA VAL A 121 2.73 -12.78 -1.75
C VAL A 121 1.99 -13.71 -2.72
N HIS A 122 0.66 -13.82 -2.59
CA HIS A 122 -0.13 -14.78 -3.38
C HIS A 122 -0.28 -14.44 -4.86
N ARG A 123 0.05 -13.21 -5.28
CA ARG A 123 0.01 -12.84 -6.70
C ARG A 123 1.24 -13.36 -7.44
N GLU A 124 1.11 -13.60 -8.72
CA GLU A 124 2.21 -14.01 -9.60
C GLU A 124 3.12 -12.85 -10.02
N PHE A 125 2.82 -11.63 -9.56
CA PHE A 125 3.59 -10.41 -9.86
C PHE A 125 3.85 -9.62 -8.57
N ARG A 126 4.77 -8.65 -8.65
CA ARG A 126 5.12 -7.78 -7.52
C ARG A 126 4.90 -6.31 -7.86
N LYS A 127 4.20 -5.62 -6.97
CA LYS A 127 3.92 -4.18 -7.07
C LYS A 127 3.97 -3.56 -5.67
N PRO A 128 4.59 -2.38 -5.51
CA PRO A 128 4.60 -1.68 -4.23
C PRO A 128 3.19 -1.48 -3.66
N LEU A 129 3.07 -1.58 -2.34
CA LEU A 129 1.84 -1.29 -1.61
C LEU A 129 2.07 -0.21 -0.57
N ILE A 130 1.43 0.93 -0.75
CA ILE A 130 1.40 2.01 0.23
C ILE A 130 0.13 1.89 1.05
N ILE A 131 0.28 1.62 2.35
CA ILE A 131 -0.82 1.48 3.29
C ILE A 131 -0.82 2.68 4.23
N PHE A 132 -1.87 3.48 4.18
CA PHE A 132 -2.15 4.45 5.24
C PHE A 132 -2.77 3.72 6.42
N SER A 133 -1.90 3.25 7.32
CA SER A 133 -2.29 2.41 8.45
C SER A 133 -2.98 3.25 9.53
N PRO A 134 -3.98 2.67 10.23
CA PRO A 134 -4.68 3.42 11.27
C PRO A 134 -3.82 3.61 12.51
N LYS A 135 -4.04 4.73 13.22
CA LYS A 135 -3.56 4.93 14.60
C LYS A 135 -4.66 4.62 15.60
N ARG A 136 -5.72 5.43 15.61
CA ARG A 136 -6.85 5.29 16.54
C ARG A 136 -7.64 3.99 16.33
N MET A 137 -7.84 3.56 15.08
CA MET A 137 -8.66 2.36 14.79
C MET A 137 -8.03 1.07 15.33
N LEU A 138 -6.73 1.04 15.65
CA LEU A 138 -6.07 -0.12 16.26
C LEU A 138 -6.74 -0.58 17.57
N LYS A 139 -7.44 0.33 18.27
CA LYS A 139 -8.10 0.05 19.56
C LYS A 139 -9.61 0.28 19.52
N MET A 140 -10.19 0.63 18.35
CA MET A 140 -11.62 0.91 18.23
C MET A 140 -12.42 -0.38 18.11
N ARG A 141 -13.43 -0.56 18.99
CA ARG A 141 -14.32 -1.73 18.91
C ARG A 141 -15.07 -1.82 17.58
N ALA A 142 -15.45 -0.67 17.02
CA ALA A 142 -16.12 -0.58 15.73
C ALA A 142 -15.23 -1.02 14.55
N ALA A 143 -13.90 -1.05 14.74
CA ALA A 143 -12.94 -1.46 13.72
C ALA A 143 -12.52 -2.94 13.87
N MET A 144 -13.17 -3.74 14.71
CA MET A 144 -12.85 -5.17 14.80
C MET A 144 -13.40 -5.95 13.58
N CYS A 145 -12.82 -7.11 13.31
CA CYS A 145 -13.35 -8.08 12.35
C CYS A 145 -13.60 -9.44 13.01
N THR A 146 -14.46 -10.26 12.42
CA THR A 146 -14.66 -11.66 12.83
C THR A 146 -13.72 -12.59 12.08
N LEU A 147 -13.45 -13.77 12.65
CA LEU A 147 -12.63 -14.80 11.97
C LEU A 147 -13.24 -15.24 10.64
N ASN A 148 -14.57 -15.24 10.52
CA ASN A 148 -15.26 -15.56 9.27
C ASN A 148 -14.88 -14.63 8.12
N GLN A 149 -14.42 -13.39 8.41
CA GLN A 149 -13.96 -12.45 7.40
C GLN A 149 -12.53 -12.73 6.91
N LEU A 150 -11.84 -13.69 7.54
CA LEU A 150 -10.47 -14.13 7.21
C LEU A 150 -10.45 -15.55 6.60
N ASN A 151 -11.58 -16.26 6.63
CA ASN A 151 -11.71 -17.64 6.14
C ASN A 151 -11.53 -17.77 4.63
N GLU A 152 -11.43 -19.01 4.16
CA GLU A 152 -11.41 -19.35 2.73
C GLU A 152 -12.59 -18.72 1.96
N GLY A 153 -12.33 -18.33 0.72
CA GLY A 153 -13.32 -17.63 -0.13
C GLY A 153 -13.49 -16.14 0.18
N THR A 154 -12.94 -15.63 1.29
CA THR A 154 -12.90 -14.18 1.54
C THR A 154 -11.73 -13.51 0.82
N ARG A 155 -11.87 -12.22 0.53
CA ARG A 155 -10.90 -11.44 -0.24
C ARG A 155 -10.88 -9.97 0.17
N PHE A 156 -9.85 -9.26 -0.28
CA PHE A 156 -9.75 -7.80 -0.15
C PHE A 156 -10.97 -7.12 -0.78
N ARG A 157 -11.60 -6.19 -0.04
CA ARG A 157 -12.71 -5.37 -0.52
C ARG A 157 -12.17 -4.00 -0.96
N ARG A 158 -12.36 -3.70 -2.25
CA ARG A 158 -12.03 -2.40 -2.87
C ARG A 158 -13.12 -1.39 -2.54
#